data_AF-A0AAE2V1U1-F1
#
_entry.id   AF-A0AAE2V1U1-F1
#
_cell.length_a   1.000
_cell.length_b   1.000
_cell.length_c   1.000
_cell.angle_alpha   90.00
_cell.angle_beta   90.00
_cell.angle_gamma   90.00
#
_symmetry.space_group_name_H-M   'P 1'
#
loop_
_entity.id
_entity.type
_entity.pdbx_description
1 polymer ?
#
loop_
_entity_poly.entity_id
_entity_poly.type
_entity_poly.pdbx_seq_one_letter_code
_entity_poly.pdbx_strand_id
1 'polypeptide(L)'
;MKMMLFTLEIVGEENNKYKIKVSNGTENSLVEFNPLKKELHFVDNNNLSDFFKGQEYQFRKMLHNKRPDTYYVGFNVKVVIREDKDVAAFNDRSKILVLDKRNSNYDSYAIEESKAEERIYKIYTDASYLEKKNHGGFAFIIEDLKGNYNLYTEKVKDIGSSQAELEAAMKALELLKDVEKIRIITDSQYVRKGLTEWLPIWKLNDFKTINGEPAKNIEKWLDFDKACNGKYIEFQWVKAHSNHFENSLCDMYAKDIANKNSTSY
;
A
#
# COMPACT_ATOMS: atom_id res chain seq x y z
N MET A 1 -7.97 13.81 -4.91
CA MET A 1 -9.06 12.81 -4.85
C MET A 1 -9.77 12.84 -3.49
N LYS A 2 -11.11 12.77 -3.46
CA LYS A 2 -11.91 12.91 -2.22
C LYS A 2 -11.99 11.61 -1.40
N MET A 3 -11.65 11.71 -0.12
CA MET A 3 -11.74 10.63 0.87
C MET A 3 -12.85 10.92 1.86
N MET A 4 -13.73 9.94 2.11
CA MET A 4 -14.86 10.06 3.03
C MET A 4 -14.70 9.06 4.16
N LEU A 5 -14.81 9.55 5.40
CA LEU A 5 -14.69 8.77 6.62
C LEU A 5 -16.07 8.32 7.10
N PHE A 6 -16.18 7.05 7.47
CA PHE A 6 -17.39 6.44 8.03
C PHE A 6 -17.04 5.61 9.24
N THR A 7 -18.05 5.35 10.07
CA THR A 7 -17.99 4.32 11.12
C THR A 7 -18.81 3.12 10.67
N LEU A 8 -18.21 1.95 10.78
CA LEU A 8 -18.86 0.66 10.62
C LEU A 8 -19.11 0.06 11.99
N GLU A 9 -20.33 -0.36 12.29
CA GLU A 9 -20.71 -1.03 13.53
C GLU A 9 -21.58 -2.25 13.24
N ILE A 10 -21.19 -3.42 13.77
CA ILE A 10 -22.02 -4.62 13.69
C ILE A 10 -23.06 -4.57 14.81
N VAL A 11 -24.33 -4.39 14.46
CA VAL A 11 -25.43 -4.14 15.40
C VAL A 11 -26.34 -5.35 15.61
N GLY A 12 -26.18 -6.41 14.81
CA GLY A 12 -26.96 -7.62 14.96
C GLY A 12 -26.42 -8.78 14.12
N GLU A 13 -26.88 -9.98 14.44
CA GLU A 13 -26.53 -11.21 13.75
C GLU A 13 -27.75 -12.14 13.70
N GLU A 14 -28.03 -12.70 12.52
CA GLU A 14 -29.12 -13.65 12.31
C GLU A 14 -28.75 -14.61 11.17
N ASN A 15 -28.81 -15.92 11.40
CA ASN A 15 -28.55 -16.95 10.37
C ASN A 15 -27.22 -16.75 9.59
N ASN A 16 -26.13 -16.43 10.30
CA ASN A 16 -24.81 -16.10 9.72
C ASN A 16 -24.80 -14.84 8.82
N LYS A 17 -25.81 -13.99 8.91
CA LYS A 17 -25.83 -12.64 8.32
C LYS A 17 -25.62 -11.62 9.43
N TYR A 18 -24.70 -10.69 9.20
CA TYR A 18 -24.43 -9.59 10.11
C TYR A 18 -25.14 -8.33 9.63
N LYS A 19 -25.89 -7.69 10.53
CA LYS A 19 -26.48 -6.37 10.34
C LYS A 19 -25.43 -5.33 10.71
N ILE A 20 -25.09 -4.50 9.75
CA ILE A 20 -23.97 -3.59 9.78
C ILE A 20 -24.51 -2.18 9.58
N LYS A 21 -24.42 -1.36 10.63
CA LYS A 21 -24.73 0.06 10.57
C LYS A 21 -23.50 0.81 10.05
N VAL A 22 -23.68 1.56 8.97
CA VAL A 22 -22.68 2.49 8.45
C VAL A 22 -23.13 3.91 8.73
N SER A 23 -22.22 4.75 9.22
CA SER A 23 -22.51 6.12 9.62
C SER A 23 -21.48 7.10 9.08
N ASN A 24 -21.92 8.28 8.64
CA ASN A 24 -21.05 9.43 8.34
C ASN A 24 -21.07 10.49 9.47
N GLY A 25 -21.70 10.18 10.61
CA GLY A 25 -21.88 11.08 11.75
C GLY A 25 -23.19 11.87 11.75
N THR A 26 -23.82 12.07 10.59
CA THR A 26 -25.11 12.77 10.46
C THR A 26 -26.25 11.83 10.03
N GLU A 27 -25.93 10.84 9.21
CA GLU A 27 -26.84 9.86 8.66
C GLU A 27 -26.33 8.44 8.93
N ASN A 28 -27.26 7.48 8.95
CA ASN A 28 -26.96 6.07 9.09
C ASN A 28 -27.63 5.27 7.97
N SER A 29 -27.02 4.16 7.58
CA SER A 29 -27.59 3.18 6.68
C SER A 29 -27.26 1.78 7.16
N LEU A 30 -28.22 0.87 7.06
CA LEU A 30 -28.05 -0.53 7.41
C LEU A 30 -27.73 -1.38 6.18
N VAL A 31 -26.80 -2.31 6.35
CA VAL A 31 -26.39 -3.29 5.36
C VAL A 31 -26.36 -4.66 6.00
N GLU A 32 -26.76 -5.70 5.26
CA GLU A 32 -26.59 -7.08 5.65
C GLU A 32 -25.44 -7.72 4.87
N PHE A 33 -24.55 -8.43 5.57
CA PHE A 33 -23.46 -9.15 4.94
C PHE A 33 -23.33 -10.58 5.48
N ASN A 34 -23.23 -11.55 4.58
CA ASN A 34 -22.90 -12.93 4.92
C ASN A 34 -21.42 -13.20 4.59
N PRO A 35 -20.52 -13.36 5.58
CA PRO A 35 -19.09 -13.55 5.32
C PRO A 35 -18.75 -14.88 4.67
N LEU A 36 -19.60 -15.91 4.84
CA LEU A 36 -19.41 -17.25 4.26
C LEU A 36 -19.79 -17.27 2.79
N LYS A 37 -20.99 -16.77 2.46
CA LYS A 37 -21.51 -16.72 1.08
C LYS A 37 -21.01 -15.51 0.30
N LYS A 38 -20.39 -14.54 0.98
CA LYS A 38 -19.97 -13.26 0.41
C LYS A 38 -21.17 -12.54 -0.23
N GLU A 39 -22.33 -12.57 0.40
CA GLU A 39 -23.55 -11.89 -0.05
C GLU A 39 -23.68 -10.54 0.68
N LEU A 40 -23.98 -9.48 -0.07
CA LEU A 40 -24.14 -8.12 0.43
C LEU A 40 -25.52 -7.61 0.03
N HIS A 41 -26.27 -7.05 0.98
CA HIS A 41 -27.60 -6.51 0.73
C HIS A 41 -27.77 -5.17 1.45
N PHE A 42 -28.03 -4.10 0.70
CA PHE A 42 -28.35 -2.79 1.24
C PHE A 42 -29.81 -2.77 1.71
N VAL A 43 -30.04 -2.51 3.00
CA VAL A 43 -31.38 -2.60 3.61
C VAL A 43 -32.16 -1.30 3.43
N ASP A 44 -31.49 -0.17 3.66
CA ASP A 44 -32.14 1.15 3.62
C ASP A 44 -32.14 1.75 2.21
N ASN A 45 -33.07 2.67 1.97
CA ASN A 45 -33.16 3.47 0.75
C ASN A 45 -32.98 4.97 1.11
N ASN A 46 -31.73 5.36 1.36
CA ASN A 46 -31.36 6.74 1.67
C ASN A 46 -30.06 7.12 0.94
N ASN A 47 -29.68 8.40 1.01
CA ASN A 47 -28.49 8.93 0.32
C ASN A 47 -27.21 8.16 0.64
N LEU A 48 -27.04 7.74 1.89
CA LEU A 48 -25.87 6.98 2.32
C LEU A 48 -25.85 5.57 1.73
N SER A 49 -27.01 4.90 1.69
CA SER A 49 -27.17 3.61 1.00
C SER A 49 -26.82 3.72 -0.48
N ASP A 50 -27.34 4.75 -1.17
CA ASP A 50 -27.09 4.97 -2.59
C ASP A 50 -25.62 5.32 -2.87
N PHE A 51 -24.96 6.06 -1.97
CA PHE A 51 -23.52 6.28 -2.01
C PHE A 51 -22.74 4.95 -1.95
N PHE A 52 -23.05 4.07 -1.00
CA PHE A 52 -22.35 2.79 -0.88
C PHE A 52 -22.66 1.81 -2.02
N LYS A 53 -23.87 1.87 -2.62
CA LYS A 53 -24.17 1.14 -3.87
C LYS A 53 -23.26 1.63 -5.01
N GLY A 54 -23.09 2.94 -5.15
CA GLY A 54 -22.14 3.52 -6.12
C GLY A 54 -20.68 3.11 -5.86
N GLN A 55 -20.34 2.84 -4.59
CA GLN A 55 -18.99 2.46 -4.15
C GLN A 55 -18.87 0.97 -3.78
N GLU A 56 -19.78 0.12 -4.30
CA GLU A 56 -19.96 -1.26 -3.81
C GLU A 56 -18.68 -2.08 -3.88
N TYR A 57 -17.89 -1.95 -4.96
CA TYR A 57 -16.64 -2.69 -5.10
C TYR A 57 -15.68 -2.44 -3.93
N GLN A 58 -15.49 -1.19 -3.52
CA GLN A 58 -14.58 -0.84 -2.42
C GLN A 58 -15.10 -1.41 -1.11
N PHE A 59 -16.40 -1.23 -0.85
CA PHE A 59 -17.05 -1.67 0.37
C PHE A 59 -17.04 -3.21 0.50
N ARG A 60 -17.43 -3.92 -0.56
CA ARG A 60 -17.41 -5.38 -0.63
C ARG A 60 -16.00 -5.92 -0.42
N LYS A 61 -14.98 -5.32 -1.05
CA LYS A 61 -13.57 -5.72 -0.87
C LYS A 61 -13.12 -5.59 0.59
N MET A 62 -13.54 -4.55 1.29
CA MET A 62 -13.23 -4.39 2.71
C MET A 62 -13.87 -5.50 3.56
N LEU A 63 -15.18 -5.74 3.38
CA LEU A 63 -15.90 -6.80 4.10
C LEU A 63 -15.31 -8.20 3.79
N HIS A 64 -14.87 -8.42 2.56
CA HIS A 64 -14.22 -9.67 2.17
C HIS A 64 -12.88 -9.90 2.86
N ASN A 65 -12.11 -8.84 3.07
CA ASN A 65 -10.79 -8.89 3.71
C ASN A 65 -10.86 -8.91 5.24
N LYS A 66 -12.04 -8.64 5.80
CA LYS A 66 -12.28 -8.82 7.24
C LYS A 66 -12.32 -10.31 7.57
N ARG A 67 -11.60 -10.71 8.62
CA ARG A 67 -11.51 -12.11 9.03
C ARG A 67 -12.82 -12.57 9.65
N PRO A 68 -13.29 -13.81 9.37
CA PRO A 68 -14.56 -14.32 9.89
C PRO A 68 -14.71 -14.21 11.42
N ASP A 69 -13.66 -14.49 12.18
CA ASP A 69 -13.62 -14.43 13.65
C ASP A 69 -13.80 -13.01 14.23
N THR A 70 -13.67 -11.98 13.40
CA THR A 70 -13.82 -10.59 13.83
C THR A 70 -15.21 -10.02 13.55
N TYR A 71 -16.14 -10.84 13.04
CA TYR A 71 -17.55 -10.49 12.91
C TYR A 71 -18.30 -10.87 14.20
N TYR A 72 -18.57 -9.87 15.04
CA TYR A 72 -19.36 -10.02 16.27
C TYR A 72 -20.15 -8.74 16.56
N VAL A 73 -21.30 -8.88 17.20
CA VAL A 73 -22.14 -7.75 17.59
C VAL A 73 -21.39 -6.83 18.57
N GLY A 74 -21.41 -5.53 18.30
CA GLY A 74 -20.67 -4.50 19.03
C GLY A 74 -19.30 -4.15 18.42
N PHE A 75 -18.79 -4.94 17.46
CA PHE A 75 -17.59 -4.58 16.72
C PHE A 75 -17.81 -3.25 16.00
N ASN A 76 -16.88 -2.30 16.16
CA ASN A 76 -16.88 -1.05 15.42
C ASN A 76 -15.49 -0.66 14.92
N VAL A 77 -15.44 -0.01 13.76
CA VAL A 77 -14.20 0.48 13.17
C VAL A 77 -14.45 1.67 12.24
N LYS A 78 -13.51 2.61 12.20
CA LYS A 78 -13.48 3.66 11.19
C LYS A 78 -13.06 3.09 9.84
N VAL A 79 -13.70 3.54 8.79
CA VAL A 79 -13.39 3.14 7.42
C VAL A 79 -13.41 4.33 6.48
N VAL A 80 -12.64 4.23 5.40
CA VAL A 80 -12.50 5.31 4.42
C VAL A 80 -12.84 4.79 3.03
N ILE A 81 -13.70 5.53 2.32
CA ILE A 81 -13.99 5.30 0.91
C ILE A 81 -13.38 6.43 0.08
N ARG A 82 -12.75 6.08 -1.05
CA ARG A 82 -12.21 7.04 -2.01
C ARG A 82 -13.23 7.23 -3.14
N GLU A 83 -13.98 8.33 -3.13
CA GLU A 83 -15.16 8.53 -4.01
C GLU A 83 -14.81 8.43 -5.50
N ASP A 84 -13.75 9.12 -5.92
CA ASP A 84 -13.34 9.19 -7.33
C ASP A 84 -12.17 8.25 -7.67
N LYS A 85 -12.06 7.12 -6.95
CA LYS A 85 -10.96 6.18 -7.21
C LYS A 85 -11.28 5.32 -8.42
N ASP A 86 -10.46 5.42 -9.46
CA ASP A 86 -10.42 4.42 -10.53
C ASP A 86 -9.81 3.11 -10.01
N VAL A 87 -10.67 2.25 -9.47
CA VAL A 87 -10.22 1.01 -8.83
C VAL A 87 -9.60 0.05 -9.85
N ALA A 88 -10.04 0.08 -11.11
CA ALA A 88 -9.48 -0.76 -12.16
C ALA A 88 -8.04 -0.33 -12.45
N ALA A 89 -7.80 0.96 -12.68
CA ALA A 89 -6.47 1.48 -12.98
C ALA A 89 -5.48 1.27 -11.82
N PHE A 90 -5.92 1.43 -10.56
CA PHE A 90 -5.04 1.18 -9.40
C PHE A 90 -4.60 -0.29 -9.27
N ASN A 91 -5.44 -1.24 -9.71
CA ASN A 91 -5.13 -2.66 -9.68
C ASN A 91 -4.46 -3.18 -10.97
N ASP A 92 -4.48 -2.40 -12.05
CA ASP A 92 -3.77 -2.73 -13.28
C ASP A 92 -2.26 -2.61 -13.09
N ARG A 93 -1.57 -3.74 -13.24
CA ARG A 93 -0.13 -3.83 -13.00
C ARG A 93 0.70 -3.11 -14.06
N SER A 94 0.14 -2.88 -15.26
CA SER A 94 0.79 -2.11 -16.33
C SER A 94 0.81 -0.61 -16.07
N LYS A 95 -0.08 -0.12 -15.21
CA LYS A 95 -0.14 1.29 -14.83
C LYS A 95 0.96 1.64 -13.84
N ILE A 96 1.42 2.88 -13.96
CA ILE A 96 2.28 3.53 -12.97
C ILE A 96 1.38 4.23 -11.96
N LEU A 97 1.61 3.98 -10.67
CA LEU A 97 0.93 4.72 -9.62
C LEU A 97 1.78 5.93 -9.25
N VAL A 98 1.17 7.10 -9.28
CA VAL A 98 1.82 8.34 -8.90
C VAL A 98 1.44 8.68 -7.47
N LEU A 99 2.43 9.15 -6.73
CA LEU A 99 2.29 9.89 -5.48
C LEU A 99 2.89 11.27 -5.68
N ASP A 100 2.07 12.31 -5.73
CA ASP A 100 2.54 13.69 -5.76
C ASP A 100 2.35 14.34 -4.39
N LYS A 101 3.48 14.62 -3.72
CA LYS A 101 3.56 15.30 -2.42
C LYS A 101 4.30 16.64 -2.52
N ARG A 102 4.41 17.21 -3.71
CA ARG A 102 4.97 18.56 -3.91
C ARG A 102 4.02 19.66 -3.43
N ASN A 103 2.72 19.38 -3.46
CA ASN A 103 1.67 20.28 -2.99
C ASN A 103 1.17 19.85 -1.60
N SER A 104 0.46 20.74 -0.90
CA SER A 104 -0.12 20.47 0.43
C SER A 104 -1.18 19.36 0.44
N ASN A 105 -1.68 18.97 -0.72
CA ASN A 105 -2.64 17.88 -0.86
C ASN A 105 -1.91 16.59 -1.22
N TYR A 106 -2.18 15.53 -0.45
CA TYR A 106 -1.82 14.18 -0.85
C TYR A 106 -2.59 13.82 -2.13
N ASP A 107 -1.89 13.63 -3.24
CA ASP A 107 -2.51 13.19 -4.49
C ASP A 107 -1.92 11.87 -4.96
N SER A 108 -2.81 10.88 -5.19
CA SER A 108 -2.42 9.63 -5.81
C SER A 108 -3.40 9.22 -6.89
N TYR A 109 -2.84 8.85 -8.04
CA TYR A 109 -3.56 8.48 -9.25
C TYR A 109 -2.75 7.49 -10.08
N ALA A 110 -3.39 6.87 -11.06
CA ALA A 110 -2.75 5.94 -11.99
C ALA A 110 -2.55 6.61 -13.35
N ILE A 111 -1.41 6.35 -13.99
CA ILE A 111 -1.11 6.83 -15.35
C ILE A 111 -0.65 5.67 -16.24
N GLU A 112 -0.78 5.88 -17.56
CA GLU A 112 -0.15 5.03 -18.57
C GLU A 112 1.37 5.27 -18.58
N GLU A 113 2.14 4.23 -18.94
CA GLU A 113 3.60 4.33 -19.08
C GLU A 113 4.02 5.41 -20.10
N SER A 114 3.23 5.60 -21.16
CA SER A 114 3.48 6.66 -22.17
C SER A 114 3.33 8.09 -21.64
N LYS A 115 2.75 8.27 -20.45
CA LYS A 115 2.60 9.56 -19.78
C LYS A 115 3.61 9.75 -18.64
N ALA A 116 4.47 8.76 -18.41
CA ALA A 116 5.45 8.80 -17.34
C ALA A 116 6.56 9.81 -17.66
N GLU A 117 7.14 10.42 -16.63
CA GLU A 117 8.21 11.41 -16.83
C GLU A 117 9.45 10.78 -17.49
N GLU A 118 9.92 11.32 -18.61
CA GLU A 118 11.09 10.79 -19.30
C GLU A 118 12.40 11.10 -18.54
N ARG A 119 12.52 12.32 -18.02
CA ARG A 119 13.72 12.80 -17.32
C ARG A 119 13.53 12.74 -15.81
N ILE A 120 13.70 11.55 -15.26
CA ILE A 120 13.46 11.24 -13.85
C ILE A 120 14.59 10.39 -13.27
N TYR A 121 14.94 10.58 -12.00
CA TYR A 121 15.82 9.65 -11.30
C TYR A 121 15.11 8.30 -11.15
N LYS A 122 15.79 7.20 -11.43
CA LYS A 122 15.19 5.87 -11.26
C LYS A 122 15.85 5.14 -10.11
N ILE A 123 15.03 4.46 -9.32
CA ILE A 123 15.44 3.59 -8.23
C ILE A 123 14.95 2.19 -8.58
N TYR A 124 15.86 1.23 -8.68
CA TYR A 124 15.54 -0.19 -8.77
C TYR A 124 15.76 -0.80 -7.39
N THR A 125 14.85 -1.63 -6.91
CA THR A 125 14.95 -2.22 -5.57
C THR A 125 14.59 -3.69 -5.58
N ASP A 126 15.29 -4.47 -4.77
CA ASP A 126 14.88 -5.82 -4.38
C ASP A 126 15.40 -6.18 -2.99
N ALA A 127 14.77 -7.16 -2.34
CA ALA A 127 15.15 -7.66 -1.03
C ALA A 127 15.04 -9.19 -0.94
N SER A 128 15.95 -9.78 -0.17
CA SER A 128 15.99 -11.21 0.09
C SER A 128 16.02 -11.47 1.58
N TYR A 129 15.11 -12.30 2.08
CA TYR A 129 15.02 -12.64 3.49
C TYR A 129 15.10 -14.15 3.72
N LEU A 130 16.00 -14.57 4.63
CA LEU A 130 16.20 -15.98 4.98
C LEU A 130 15.49 -16.26 6.30
N GLU A 131 14.20 -16.66 6.24
CA GLU A 131 13.36 -16.88 7.43
C GLU A 131 14.01 -17.80 8.47
N LYS A 132 14.62 -18.91 8.03
CA LYS A 132 15.28 -19.87 8.92
C LYS A 132 16.50 -19.30 9.68
N LYS A 133 17.12 -18.25 9.14
CA LYS A 133 18.31 -17.63 9.74
C LYS A 133 17.99 -16.30 10.44
N ASN A 134 16.75 -15.82 10.34
CA ASN A 134 16.29 -14.53 10.87
C ASN A 134 17.13 -13.32 10.42
N HIS A 135 17.66 -13.37 9.20
CA HIS A 135 18.36 -12.25 8.58
C HIS A 135 18.15 -12.24 7.08
N GLY A 136 18.40 -11.10 6.46
CA GLY A 136 18.32 -10.93 5.02
C GLY A 136 19.22 -9.79 4.58
N GLY A 137 18.88 -9.23 3.45
CA GLY A 137 19.38 -7.94 3.02
C GLY A 137 18.68 -7.48 1.77
N PHE A 138 18.96 -6.24 1.42
CA PHE A 138 18.38 -5.62 0.26
C PHE A 138 19.47 -5.00 -0.60
N ALA A 139 19.10 -4.74 -1.84
CA ALA A 139 19.90 -3.96 -2.76
C ALA A 139 19.02 -2.95 -3.48
N PHE A 140 19.61 -1.80 -3.78
CA PHE A 140 18.98 -0.84 -4.66
C PHE A 140 20.01 -0.19 -5.57
N ILE A 141 19.56 0.18 -6.76
CA ILE A 141 20.36 0.88 -7.76
C ILE A 141 19.70 2.23 -8.02
N ILE A 142 20.50 3.30 -8.01
CA ILE A 142 20.08 4.63 -8.44
C ILE A 142 20.66 4.92 -9.81
N GLU A 143 19.80 5.19 -10.78
CA GLU A 143 20.15 5.74 -12.09
C GLU A 143 19.89 7.24 -12.09
N ASP A 144 20.95 8.04 -12.31
CA ASP A 144 20.84 9.50 -12.38
C ASP A 144 20.33 9.99 -13.76
N LEU A 145 20.11 11.30 -13.90
CA LEU A 145 19.63 11.90 -15.16
C LEU A 145 20.61 11.79 -16.34
N LYS A 146 21.85 11.36 -16.10
CA LYS A 146 22.88 11.13 -17.13
C LYS A 146 23.00 9.64 -17.47
N GLY A 147 22.24 8.77 -16.81
CA GLY A 147 22.30 7.32 -16.98
C GLY A 147 23.42 6.64 -16.18
N ASN A 148 24.02 7.32 -15.19
CA ASN A 148 25.01 6.70 -14.32
C ASN A 148 24.33 5.86 -13.24
N TYR A 149 24.86 4.67 -12.99
CA TYR A 149 24.35 3.74 -11.99
C TYR A 149 25.20 3.74 -10.72
N ASN A 150 24.54 3.82 -9.56
CA ASN A 150 25.14 3.58 -8.25
C ASN A 150 24.41 2.45 -7.54
N LEU A 151 25.14 1.40 -7.13
CA LEU A 151 24.61 0.24 -6.43
C LEU A 151 24.86 0.36 -4.92
N TYR A 152 23.84 0.03 -4.14
CA TYR A 152 23.88 -0.02 -2.69
C TYR A 152 23.33 -1.34 -2.20
N THR A 153 23.90 -1.87 -1.12
CA THR A 153 23.46 -3.11 -0.49
C THR A 153 23.56 -2.98 1.01
N GLU A 154 22.63 -3.56 1.74
CA GLU A 154 22.66 -3.57 3.20
C GLU A 154 22.16 -4.90 3.74
N LYS A 155 22.79 -5.36 4.83
CA LYS A 155 22.35 -6.55 5.56
C LYS A 155 21.36 -6.13 6.64
N VAL A 156 20.25 -6.86 6.74
CA VAL A 156 19.22 -6.60 7.76
C VAL A 156 19.03 -7.83 8.64
N LYS A 157 18.67 -7.61 9.90
CA LYS A 157 18.40 -8.66 10.90
C LYS A 157 17.08 -8.35 11.59
N ASP A 158 16.39 -9.40 12.03
CA ASP A 158 15.18 -9.30 12.85
C ASP A 158 14.03 -8.50 12.21
N ILE A 159 14.00 -8.40 10.88
CA ILE A 159 12.92 -7.78 10.09
C ILE A 159 12.41 -8.75 9.02
N GLY A 160 11.13 -8.72 8.66
CA GLY A 160 10.57 -9.60 7.62
C GLY A 160 10.82 -9.13 6.18
N SER A 161 10.50 -9.98 5.19
CA SER A 161 10.67 -9.68 3.75
C SER A 161 10.08 -8.33 3.33
N SER A 162 8.80 -8.08 3.66
CA SER A 162 8.14 -6.81 3.29
C SER A 162 8.76 -5.58 3.96
N GLN A 163 9.40 -5.74 5.13
CA GLN A 163 10.13 -4.65 5.77
C GLN A 163 11.46 -4.38 5.06
N ALA A 164 12.15 -5.44 4.62
CA ALA A 164 13.39 -5.30 3.85
C ALA A 164 13.14 -4.65 2.47
N GLU A 165 12.05 -5.00 1.79
CA GLU A 165 11.61 -4.34 0.55
C GLU A 165 11.35 -2.84 0.78
N LEU A 166 10.69 -2.51 1.89
CA LEU A 166 10.38 -1.13 2.28
C LEU A 166 11.65 -0.33 2.58
N GLU A 167 12.60 -0.92 3.31
CA GLU A 167 13.87 -0.28 3.65
C GLU A 167 14.72 0.02 2.42
N ALA A 168 14.75 -0.87 1.43
CA ALA A 168 15.45 -0.64 0.17
C ALA A 168 14.98 0.64 -0.53
N ALA A 169 13.66 0.80 -0.65
CA ALA A 169 13.05 1.98 -1.27
C ALA A 169 13.25 3.25 -0.42
N MET A 170 13.12 3.14 0.91
CA MET A 170 13.29 4.27 1.82
C MET A 170 14.74 4.79 1.83
N LYS A 171 15.73 3.90 1.91
CA LYS A 171 17.16 4.27 1.88
C LYS A 171 17.56 4.97 0.58
N ALA A 172 17.01 4.52 -0.54
CA ALA A 172 17.21 5.21 -1.81
C ALA A 172 16.60 6.61 -1.82
N LEU A 173 15.41 6.81 -1.24
CA LEU A 173 14.81 8.15 -1.09
C LEU A 173 15.62 9.06 -0.15
N GLU A 174 16.19 8.52 0.93
CA GLU A 174 17.05 9.27 1.86
C GLU A 174 18.30 9.82 1.16
N LEU A 175 18.93 9.02 0.28
CA LEU A 175 20.06 9.47 -0.54
C LEU A 175 19.65 10.52 -1.59
N LEU A 176 18.39 10.47 -2.03
CA LEU A 176 17.80 11.40 -3.01
C LEU A 176 16.96 12.49 -2.33
N LYS A 177 17.32 12.92 -1.11
CA LYS A 177 16.56 13.92 -0.34
C LYS A 177 16.30 15.22 -1.11
N ASP A 178 17.26 15.68 -1.92
CA ASP A 178 17.19 16.93 -2.69
C ASP A 178 16.62 16.75 -4.11
N VAL A 179 16.18 15.53 -4.47
CA VAL A 179 15.58 15.22 -5.77
C VAL A 179 14.05 15.23 -5.67
N GLU A 180 13.41 16.00 -6.54
CA GLU A 180 11.95 16.15 -6.54
C GLU A 180 11.22 15.06 -7.33
N LYS A 181 11.76 14.60 -8.47
CA LYS A 181 11.10 13.61 -9.34
C LYS A 181 11.85 12.29 -9.33
N ILE A 182 11.17 11.22 -8.91
CA ILE A 182 11.75 9.89 -8.73
C ILE A 182 10.81 8.82 -9.26
N ARG A 183 11.33 7.81 -9.96
CA ARG A 183 10.61 6.58 -10.29
C ARG A 183 11.18 5.42 -9.49
N ILE A 184 10.33 4.75 -8.72
CA ILE A 184 10.65 3.51 -8.01
C ILE A 184 10.16 2.33 -8.86
N ILE A 185 11.08 1.46 -9.25
CA ILE A 185 10.89 0.31 -10.12
C ILE A 185 11.13 -0.94 -9.28
N THR A 186 10.03 -1.63 -8.94
CA THR A 186 10.04 -2.73 -7.97
C THR A 186 9.00 -3.79 -8.35
N ASP A 187 9.26 -5.05 -8.02
CA ASP A 187 8.26 -6.10 -8.08
C ASP A 187 7.39 -6.19 -6.81
N SER A 188 7.71 -5.39 -5.79
CA SER A 188 6.97 -5.32 -4.54
C SER A 188 5.65 -4.57 -4.71
N GLN A 189 4.56 -5.34 -4.69
CA GLN A 189 3.21 -4.78 -4.53
C GLN A 189 3.02 -4.12 -3.16
N TYR A 190 3.79 -4.54 -2.15
CA TYR A 190 3.75 -3.96 -0.81
C TYR A 190 4.21 -2.50 -0.84
N VAL A 191 5.38 -2.24 -1.44
CA VAL A 191 5.91 -0.88 -1.62
C VAL A 191 5.01 -0.04 -2.51
N ARG A 192 4.63 -0.57 -3.68
CA ARG A 192 3.78 0.14 -4.66
C ARG A 192 2.45 0.60 -4.08
N LYS A 193 1.76 -0.27 -3.34
CA LYS A 193 0.40 0.02 -2.83
C LYS A 193 0.39 0.69 -1.47
N GLY A 194 1.41 0.46 -0.64
CA GLY A 194 1.39 0.93 0.73
C GLY A 194 1.35 2.44 0.85
N LEU A 195 2.20 3.16 0.10
CA LEU A 195 2.11 4.61 0.05
C LEU A 195 0.89 5.07 -0.72
N THR A 196 0.65 4.58 -1.94
CA THR A 196 -0.35 5.15 -2.86
C THR A 196 -1.81 4.83 -2.49
N GLU A 197 -2.06 3.72 -1.79
CA GLU A 197 -3.40 3.24 -1.44
C GLU A 197 -3.65 3.12 0.06
N TRP A 198 -2.73 2.50 0.82
CA TRP A 198 -3.04 2.06 2.19
C TRP A 198 -2.80 3.13 3.24
N LEU A 199 -1.63 3.75 3.25
CA LEU A 199 -1.24 4.72 4.27
C LEU A 199 -2.19 5.94 4.37
N PRO A 200 -2.71 6.51 3.27
CA PRO A 200 -3.67 7.62 3.34
C PRO A 200 -4.96 7.21 4.04
N ILE A 201 -5.41 5.98 3.78
CA ILE A 201 -6.58 5.39 4.46
C ILE A 201 -6.26 5.17 5.95
N TRP A 202 -5.08 4.62 6.25
CA TRP A 202 -4.66 4.34 7.62
C TRP A 202 -4.55 5.61 8.48
N LYS A 203 -4.04 6.71 7.93
CA LYS A 203 -3.97 8.00 8.63
C LYS A 203 -5.33 8.54 9.06
N LEU A 204 -6.38 8.25 8.28
CA LEU A 204 -7.75 8.73 8.55
C LEU A 204 -8.57 7.80 9.44
N ASN A 205 -8.18 6.52 9.55
CA ASN A 205 -8.92 5.52 10.32
C ASN A 205 -8.20 5.06 11.61
N ASP A 206 -7.41 5.96 12.20
CA ASP A 206 -6.63 5.73 13.42
C ASP A 206 -5.63 4.56 13.30
N PHE A 207 -5.09 4.36 12.10
CA PHE A 207 -4.12 3.31 11.76
C PHE A 207 -4.64 1.88 11.99
N LYS A 208 -5.95 1.67 11.87
CA LYS A 208 -6.58 0.36 12.05
C LYS A 208 -6.86 -0.32 10.71
N THR A 209 -6.77 -1.63 10.70
CA THR A 209 -7.28 -2.47 9.62
C THR A 209 -8.79 -2.66 9.78
N ILE A 210 -9.47 -3.20 8.76
CA ILE A 210 -10.90 -3.55 8.85
C ILE A 210 -11.22 -4.58 9.96
N ASN A 211 -10.19 -5.24 10.48
CA ASN A 211 -10.29 -6.16 11.60
C ASN A 211 -10.24 -5.47 12.97
N GLY A 212 -10.02 -4.15 13.02
CA GLY A 212 -9.83 -3.38 14.26
C GLY A 212 -8.40 -3.36 14.77
N GLU A 213 -7.53 -4.21 14.23
CA GLU A 213 -6.12 -4.32 14.60
C GLU A 213 -5.27 -3.19 14.02
N PRO A 214 -4.19 -2.76 14.68
CA PRO A 214 -3.21 -1.84 14.11
C PRO A 214 -2.66 -2.34 12.76
N ALA A 215 -2.44 -1.40 11.83
CA ALA A 215 -1.76 -1.67 10.57
C ALA A 215 -0.32 -2.13 10.83
N LYS A 216 0.10 -3.21 10.17
CA LYS A 216 1.46 -3.75 10.30
C LYS A 216 2.50 -2.75 9.78
N ASN A 217 3.62 -2.63 10.50
CA ASN A 217 4.77 -1.78 10.15
C ASN A 217 4.45 -0.28 10.07
N ILE A 218 3.46 0.21 10.84
CA ILE A 218 2.99 1.59 10.68
C ILE A 218 4.09 2.63 10.89
N GLU A 219 4.99 2.41 11.86
CA GLU A 219 6.11 3.32 12.14
C GLU A 219 7.00 3.49 10.89
N LYS A 220 7.39 2.39 10.25
CA LYS A 220 8.19 2.42 9.01
C LYS A 220 7.45 3.10 7.85
N TRP A 221 6.14 2.91 7.74
CA TRP A 221 5.34 3.61 6.73
C TRP A 221 5.31 5.12 6.96
N LEU A 222 5.24 5.56 8.22
CA LEU A 222 5.28 6.98 8.55
C LEU A 222 6.65 7.59 8.22
N ASP A 223 7.75 6.86 8.44
CA ASP A 223 9.08 7.33 8.07
C ASP A 223 9.27 7.36 6.54
N PHE A 224 8.78 6.35 5.83
CA PHE A 224 8.81 6.35 4.38
C PHE A 224 7.98 7.49 3.78
N ASP A 225 6.81 7.78 4.36
CA ASP A 225 5.97 8.90 3.97
C ASP A 225 6.64 10.26 4.19
N LYS A 226 7.40 10.41 5.28
CA LYS A 226 8.23 11.61 5.50
C LYS A 226 9.31 11.75 4.43
N ALA A 227 9.99 10.66 4.07
CA ALA A 227 10.99 10.65 3.00
C ALA A 227 10.40 11.03 1.62
N CYS A 228 9.09 10.83 1.43
CA CYS A 228 8.37 11.22 0.22
C CYS A 228 7.92 12.69 0.20
N ASN A 229 8.06 13.46 1.29
CA ASN A 229 7.58 14.85 1.33
C ASN A 229 8.29 15.72 0.28
N GLY A 230 7.52 16.55 -0.42
CA GLY A 230 8.06 17.43 -1.46
C GLY A 230 8.44 16.72 -2.76
N LYS A 231 8.07 15.44 -2.93
CA LYS A 231 8.46 14.64 -4.10
C LYS A 231 7.27 14.25 -4.97
N TYR A 232 7.54 14.11 -6.26
CA TYR A 232 6.73 13.41 -7.24
C TYR A 232 7.35 12.02 -7.44
N ILE A 233 6.61 10.99 -7.05
CA ILE A 233 7.09 9.60 -7.08
C ILE A 233 6.20 8.76 -7.99
N GLU A 234 6.82 8.16 -8.99
CA GLU A 234 6.21 7.17 -9.87
C GLU A 234 6.56 5.76 -9.38
N PHE A 235 5.56 4.93 -9.10
CA PHE A 235 5.74 3.52 -8.78
C PHE A 235 5.45 2.67 -10.01
N GLN A 236 6.51 2.19 -10.65
CA GLN A 236 6.43 1.24 -11.76
C GLN A 236 6.61 -0.17 -11.21
N TRP A 237 5.60 -1.02 -11.44
CA TRP A 237 5.71 -2.42 -11.06
C TRP A 237 6.33 -3.21 -12.20
N VAL A 238 7.31 -4.04 -11.87
CA VAL A 238 7.88 -5.01 -12.80
C VAL A 238 7.56 -6.41 -12.33
N LYS A 239 7.44 -7.35 -13.27
CA LYS A 239 7.24 -8.75 -12.91
C LYS A 239 8.55 -9.30 -12.36
N ALA A 240 8.49 -9.94 -11.19
CA ALA A 240 9.62 -10.70 -10.63
C ALA A 240 10.18 -11.66 -11.69
N HIS A 241 11.51 -11.74 -11.78
CA HIS A 241 12.22 -12.59 -12.76
C HIS A 241 11.87 -12.30 -14.23
N SER A 242 11.44 -11.07 -14.55
CA SER A 242 11.40 -10.59 -15.94
C SER A 242 12.79 -10.14 -16.40
N ASN A 243 12.97 -9.90 -17.71
CA ASN A 243 14.21 -9.41 -18.32
C ASN A 243 14.57 -7.95 -17.91
N HIS A 244 14.21 -7.51 -16.71
CA HIS A 244 14.66 -6.24 -16.16
C HIS A 244 16.02 -6.44 -15.51
N PHE A 245 17.05 -5.99 -16.20
CA PHE A 245 18.45 -6.26 -15.83
C PHE A 245 18.80 -5.70 -14.45
N GLU A 246 18.37 -4.48 -14.17
CA GLU A 246 18.63 -3.75 -12.92
C GLU A 246 17.95 -4.40 -11.72
N ASN A 247 16.67 -4.80 -11.83
CA ASN A 247 16.02 -5.57 -10.77
C ASN A 247 16.67 -6.95 -10.58
N SER A 248 17.10 -7.61 -11.66
CA SER A 248 17.83 -8.89 -11.56
C SER A 248 19.18 -8.72 -10.86
N LEU A 249 19.88 -7.60 -11.07
CA LEU A 249 21.07 -7.25 -10.31
C LEU A 249 20.74 -7.02 -8.84
N CYS A 250 19.68 -6.26 -8.52
CA CYS A 250 19.23 -6.06 -7.14
C CYS A 250 18.92 -7.40 -6.46
N ASP A 251 18.18 -8.32 -7.09
CA ASP A 251 17.89 -9.67 -6.57
C ASP A 251 19.18 -10.43 -6.23
N MET A 252 20.12 -10.45 -7.18
CA MET A 252 21.41 -11.12 -7.01
C MET A 252 22.19 -10.56 -5.82
N TYR A 253 22.31 -9.24 -5.72
CA TYR A 253 23.03 -8.58 -4.63
C TYR A 253 22.32 -8.73 -3.29
N ALA A 254 20.98 -8.64 -3.26
CA ALA A 254 20.17 -8.88 -2.07
C ALA A 254 20.38 -10.31 -1.54
N LYS A 255 20.41 -11.31 -2.43
CA LYS A 255 20.70 -12.71 -2.08
C LYS A 255 22.14 -12.89 -1.58
N ASP A 256 23.12 -12.25 -2.21
CA ASP A 256 24.52 -12.32 -1.79
C ASP A 256 24.69 -11.76 -0.36
N ILE A 257 24.20 -10.53 -0.12
CA ILE A 257 24.32 -9.89 1.20
C ILE A 257 23.52 -10.63 2.28
N ALA A 258 22.36 -11.20 1.92
CA ALA A 258 21.58 -12.04 2.82
C ALA A 258 22.33 -13.30 3.22
N ASN A 259 23.15 -13.89 2.33
CA ASN A 259 23.91 -15.11 2.61
C ASN A 259 25.28 -14.88 3.24
N LYS A 260 25.85 -13.66 3.17
CA LYS A 260 27.10 -13.34 3.85
C LYS A 260 26.97 -13.61 5.35
N ASN A 261 27.79 -14.50 5.87
CA ASN A 261 27.94 -14.67 7.31
C ASN A 261 28.37 -13.32 7.90
N SER A 262 27.86 -12.96 9.08
CA SER A 262 28.30 -11.74 9.75
C SER A 262 29.78 -11.93 10.08
N THR A 263 30.69 -11.46 9.23
CA THR A 263 32.09 -11.36 9.60
C THR A 263 32.16 -10.29 10.68
N SER A 264 32.44 -10.77 11.89
CA SER A 264 32.88 -9.97 13.03
C SER A 264 34.00 -9.05 12.54
N TYR A 265 33.80 -7.74 12.66
CA TYR A 265 34.89 -6.78 12.69
C TYR A 265 35.31 -6.58 14.15
#